data_AF-A0A5E7ACS2-F1
#
_entry.id   AF-A0A5E7ACS2-F1
#
_cell.length_a   1.000
_cell.length_b   1.000
_cell.length_c   1.000
_cell.angle_alpha   90.00
_cell.angle_beta   90.00
_cell.angle_gamma   90.00
#
_symmetry.space_group_name_H-M   'P 1'
#
loop_
_entity.id
_entity.type
_entity.pdbx_description
1 polymer ?
#
loop_
_entity_poly.entity_id
_entity_poly.type
_entity_poly.pdbx_seq_one_letter_code
_entity_poly.pdbx_strand_id
1 'polypeptide(L)' 'MMILLEKHTGLAVNPDDVTSMCYSPSLNGGKWLIITTRNGQDLSVKHSPFNGGTNVYELHAQLLEAL' A
#
# COMPACT_ATOMS: atom_id res chain seq x y z
N MET A 1 -12.43 -8.87 2.69
CA MET A 1 -12.79 -7.46 2.36
C MET A 1 -11.75 -6.94 1.38
N MET A 2 -12.03 -6.01 0.47
CA MET A 2 -10.97 -5.46 -0.41
C MET A 2 -10.56 -4.06 0.06
N ILE A 3 -9.26 -3.79 0.15
CA ILE A 3 -8.70 -2.46 0.43
C ILE A 3 -8.08 -1.92 -0.84
N LEU A 4 -8.53 -0.74 -1.27
CA LEU A 4 -8.01 -0.03 -2.43
C LEU A 4 -6.68 0.63 -2.07
N LEU A 5 -5.61 0.21 -2.75
CA LEU A 5 -4.25 0.69 -2.53
C LEU A 5 -3.97 1.99 -3.33
N GLU A 6 -4.45 2.04 -4.56
CA GLU A 6 -4.22 3.17 -5.46
C GLU A 6 -5.45 3.40 -6.34
N LYS A 7 -6.00 4.62 -6.29
CA LYS A 7 -7.31 4.94 -6.89
C LYS A 7 -7.27 5.04 -8.41
N HIS A 8 -6.18 5.54 -8.99
CA HIS A 8 -6.08 5.79 -10.43
C HIS A 8 -5.96 4.50 -11.24
N THR A 9 -5.26 3.51 -10.70
CA THR A 9 -5.03 2.19 -11.31
C THR A 9 -6.09 1.17 -10.88
N GLY A 10 -6.86 1.46 -9.83
CA GLY A 10 -7.80 0.49 -9.24
C GLY A 10 -7.10 -0.64 -8.50
N LEU A 11 -5.80 -0.49 -8.19
CA LEU A 11 -5.03 -1.51 -7.48
C LEU A 11 -5.61 -1.71 -6.09
N ALA A 12 -6.00 -2.94 -5.77
CA ALA A 12 -6.57 -3.32 -4.48
C ALA A 12 -5.97 -4.64 -3.99
N VAL A 13 -6.05 -4.87 -2.68
CA VAL A 13 -5.59 -6.10 -2.04
C VAL A 13 -6.65 -6.63 -1.09
N ASN A 14 -6.71 -7.94 -0.94
CA ASN A 14 -7.41 -8.56 0.18
C ASN A 14 -6.47 -8.57 1.41
N PRO A 15 -6.85 -7.98 2.56
CA PRO A 15 -6.01 -7.96 3.76
C PRO A 15 -5.59 -9.36 4.20
N ASP A 16 -6.47 -10.36 4.05
CA ASP A 16 -6.17 -11.76 4.37
C ASP A 16 -5.01 -12.33 3.54
N ASP A 17 -4.67 -11.72 2.41
CA ASP A 17 -3.57 -12.12 1.55
C ASP A 17 -2.28 -11.34 1.83
N VAL A 18 -2.29 -10.35 2.73
CA VAL A 18 -1.08 -9.59 3.10
C VAL A 18 -0.26 -10.38 4.12
N THR A 19 1.03 -10.57 3.85
CA THR A 19 1.97 -11.26 4.75
C THR A 19 2.91 -10.31 5.44
N SER A 20 3.29 -9.21 4.79
CA SER A 20 4.11 -8.17 5.41
C SER A 20 3.89 -6.82 4.74
N MET A 21 4.24 -5.77 5.47
CA MET A 21 4.19 -4.39 5.00
C MET A 21 5.45 -3.67 5.46
N CYS A 22 6.06 -2.87 4.58
CA CYS A 22 7.20 -2.05 4.95
C CYS A 22 7.23 -0.72 4.19
N TYR A 23 7.74 0.32 4.85
CA TYR A 23 8.04 1.57 4.17
C TYR A 23 9.40 1.46 3.48
N SER A 24 9.43 1.74 2.17
CA SER A 24 10.67 1.78 1.43
C SER A 24 11.19 3.22 1.34
N PRO A 25 12.41 3.51 1.83
CA PRO A 25 13.07 4.78 1.60
C PRO A 25 13.53 4.85 0.14
N SER A 26 12.87 5.64 -0.71
CA SER A 26 13.38 5.87 -2.06
C SER A 26 14.64 6.73 -2.01
N LEU A 27 15.62 6.40 -2.85
CA LEU A 27 16.83 7.21 -3.08
C LEU A 27 16.50 8.62 -3.63
N ASN A 28 15.30 8.82 -4.20
CA ASN A 28 14.86 10.08 -4.79
C ASN A 28 13.88 10.86 -3.90
N GLY A 29 13.87 10.62 -2.58
CA GLY A 29 13.02 11.34 -1.62
C GLY A 29 11.53 10.97 -1.64
N GLY A 30 11.12 10.06 -2.53
CA GLY A 30 9.78 9.49 -2.53
C GLY A 30 9.58 8.51 -1.37
N LYS A 31 8.40 8.53 -0.76
CA LYS A 31 8.00 7.52 0.23
C LYS A 31 7.14 6.48 -0.46
N TRP A 32 7.37 5.21 -0.16
CA TRP A 32 6.61 4.10 -0.71
C TRP A 32 6.18 3.15 0.39
N LEU A 33 5.03 2.52 0.21
CA LEU A 33 4.59 1.37 1.00
C LEU A 33 4.70 0.14 0.10
N ILE A 34 5.46 -0.85 0.54
CA ILE A 34 5.54 -2.16 -0.09
C ILE A 34 4.67 -3.12 0.72
N ILE A 35 3.80 -3.83 0.02
CA ILE A 35 2.89 -4.82 0.58
C ILE A 35 3.23 -6.14 -0.07
N THR A 36 3.76 -7.07 0.72
CA THR A 36 4.02 -8.43 0.26
C THR A 36 2.78 -9.27 0.49
N THR A 37 2.36 -9.99 -0.53
CA THR A 37 1.18 -10.86 -0.48
C THR A 37 1.59 -12.32 -0.31
N ARG A 38 0.64 -13.18 0.06
CA ARG A 38 0.85 -14.61 0.33
C ARG A 38 1.36 -15.39 -0.87
N ASN A 39 1.12 -14.92 -2.09
CA ASN A 39 1.66 -15.52 -3.31
C ASN A 39 3.12 -15.10 -3.60
N GLY A 40 3.74 -14.28 -2.73
CA GLY A 40 5.11 -13.78 -2.89
C GLY A 40 5.23 -12.53 -3.77
N GLN A 41 4.12 -11.93 -4.21
CA GLN A 41 4.11 -10.71 -4.99
C GLN A 41 4.18 -9.47 -4.10
N ASP A 42 5.06 -8.54 -4.47
CA ASP A 42 5.15 -7.21 -3.87
C ASP A 42 4.31 -6.19 -4.65
N LEU A 43 3.42 -5.52 -3.94
CA LEU A 43 2.66 -4.36 -4.42
C LEU A 43 3.28 -3.10 -3.85
N SER A 44 3.77 -2.23 -4.74
CA SER A 44 4.43 -0.98 -4.34
C SER A 44 3.52 0.22 -4.59
N VAL A 45 3.23 0.97 -3.55
CA VAL A 45 2.35 2.14 -3.59
C VAL A 45 3.15 3.39 -3.25
N LYS A 46 3.16 4.36 -4.16
CA LYS A 46 3.84 5.63 -3.95
C LYS A 46 3.00 6.53 -3.04
N HIS A 47 3.64 7.16 -2.06
CA HIS A 47 3.03 8.25 -1.32
C HIS A 47 2.87 9.48 -2.22
N SER A 48 1.62 9.86 -2.45
CA SER A 48 1.25 11.04 -3.22
C SER A 48 -0.11 11.55 -2.72
N PRO A 49 -0.19 12.18 -1.54
CA PRO A 49 -1.47 12.54 -0.93
C PRO A 49 -2.20 13.70 -1.64
N PHE A 50 -1.54 14.34 -2.61
CA PHE A 50 -2.12 15.45 -3.37
C PHE A 50 -3.02 14.96 -4.50
N ASN A 51 -3.99 15.79 -4.90
CA ASN A 51 -4.90 15.53 -6.02
C ASN A 51 -5.65 14.19 -5.94
N GLY A 52 -5.98 13.75 -4.72
CA GLY A 52 -6.72 12.50 -4.48
C GLY A 52 -5.87 11.24 -4.53
N GLY A 53 -4.53 11.36 -4.63
CA GLY A 53 -3.64 10.21 -4.58
C GLY A 53 -3.46 9.62 -3.17
N THR A 54 -2.60 8.61 -3.06
CA THR A 54 -2.53 7.77 -1.87
C THR A 54 -1.71 8.37 -0.74
N ASN A 55 -2.33 8.48 0.45
CA ASN A 55 -1.61 8.63 1.71
C ASN A 55 -1.23 7.23 2.25
N VAL A 56 0.05 6.87 2.13
CA VAL A 56 0.52 5.53 2.52
C VAL A 56 0.46 5.28 4.03
N TYR A 57 0.41 6.33 4.86
CA TYR A 57 0.31 6.19 6.31
C TYR A 57 -1.11 5.81 6.73
N GLU A 58 -2.12 6.46 6.15
CA GLU A 58 -3.53 6.11 6.32
C GLU A 58 -3.80 4.72 5.76
N LEU A 59 -3.29 4.42 4.57
CA LEU A 59 -3.41 3.10 3.96
C LEU A 59 -2.80 2.00 4.84
N HIS A 60 -1.61 2.23 5.39
CA HIS A 60 -0.96 1.27 6.29
C HIS A 60 -1.77 1.05 7.58
N ALA A 61 -2.32 2.12 8.17
CA ALA A 61 -3.20 2.00 9.33
C ALA A 61 -4.47 1.18 9.00
N GLN A 62 -5.11 1.48 7.86
CA GLN A 62 -6.29 0.75 7.40
C GLN A 62 -5.99 -0.74 7.15
N LEU A 63 -4.83 -1.06 6.60
CA LEU A 63 -4.40 -2.44 6.40
C LEU A 63 -4.17 -3.14 7.75
N LEU A 64 -3.53 -2.49 8.72
CA LEU A 64 -3.32 -3.04 10.06
C LEU A 64 -4.63 -3.30 10.81
N GLU A 65 -5.64 -2.46 10.64
CA GLU A 65 -6.98 -2.66 11.24
C GLU A 65 -7.75 -3.81 10.61
N ALA A 66 -7.38 -4.23 9.40
CA ALA A 66 -8.06 -5.26 8.63
C ALA A 66 -7.35 -6.62 8.63
N LEU A 67 -6.19 -6.74 9.28
CA LEU A 67 -5.47 -7.99 9.55
C LEU A 67 -6.01 -8.67 10.81
#